data_AF-A0A5Q4SWX6-F1
#
_entry.id   AF-A0A5Q4SWX6-F1
#
_cell.length_a   1.000
_cell.length_b   1.000
_cell.length_c   1.000
_cell.angle_alpha   90.00
_cell.angle_beta   90.00
_cell.angle_gamma   90.00
#
_symmetry.space_group_name_H-M   'P 1'
#
loop_
_entity.id
_entity.type
_entity.pdbx_description
1 polymer ?
#
loop_
_entity_poly.entity_id
_entity_poly.type
_entity_poly.pdbx_seq_one_letter_code
_entity_poly.pdbx_strand_id
1 'polypeptide(L)'
;MRCVIARFPFDFTKSGVMESMKGVKAEEITGASVVIGRRAYPAKQVGQVLTRQDRRDFSADEVLRAMTKLGFTCRSQPRTAAPARGLDP
;
A
#
# COMPACT_ATOMS: atom_id res chain seq x y z
N MET A 1 6.09 8.17 11.65
CA MET A 1 4.69 8.41 11.27
C MET A 1 3.89 7.18 11.65
N ARG A 2 2.88 7.33 12.51
CA ARG A 2 2.06 6.21 12.96
C ARG A 2 0.89 5.95 12.00
N CYS A 3 0.70 4.70 11.62
CA CYS A 3 -0.42 4.22 10.79
C CYS A 3 -1.05 2.98 11.41
N VAL A 4 -2.27 2.65 10.99
CA VAL A 4 -2.88 1.35 11.28
C VAL A 4 -2.97 0.57 9.97
N ILE A 5 -2.50 -0.69 10.00
CA ILE A 5 -2.61 -1.64 8.88
C ILE A 5 -3.10 -2.97 9.46
N ALA A 6 -4.15 -3.55 8.87
CA ALA A 6 -4.77 -4.79 9.36
C ALA A 6 -5.18 -4.68 10.84
N ARG A 7 -5.69 -3.50 11.23
CA ARG A 7 -6.14 -3.16 12.60
C ARG A 7 -5.02 -3.06 13.65
N PHE A 8 -3.75 -3.19 13.27
CA PHE A 8 -2.61 -3.03 14.17
C PHE A 8 -1.86 -1.70 13.91
N PRO A 9 -1.39 -1.01 14.97
CA PRO A 9 -0.61 0.20 14.82
C PRO A 9 0.85 -0.12 14.43
N PHE A 10 1.41 0.66 13.50
CA PHE A 10 2.80 0.61 13.08
C PHE A 10 3.39 2.02 12.99
N ASP A 11 4.68 2.12 13.24
CA ASP A 11 5.45 3.33 13.06
C ASP A 11 6.40 3.17 11.88
N PHE A 12 6.19 3.98 10.84
CA PHE A 12 7.02 3.98 9.65
C PHE A 12 7.75 5.32 9.48
N THR A 13 8.94 5.23 8.90
CA THR A 13 9.71 6.36 8.38
C THR A 13 10.00 6.12 6.91
N LYS A 14 10.19 7.20 6.15
CA LYS A 14 10.50 7.09 4.72
C LYS A 14 11.80 6.30 4.48
N SER A 15 12.82 6.53 5.30
CA SER A 15 14.09 5.79 5.27
C SER A 15 13.90 4.31 5.60
N GLY A 16 13.16 3.98 6.66
CA GLY A 16 12.91 2.60 7.06
C GLY A 16 12.16 1.80 5.99
N VAL A 17 11.24 2.44 5.25
CA VAL A 17 10.59 1.81 4.09
C VAL A 17 11.59 1.52 2.97
N MET A 18 12.45 2.47 2.62
CA MET A 18 13.47 2.28 1.57
C MET A 18 14.47 1.17 1.93
N GLU A 19 14.87 1.10 3.19
CA GLU A 19 15.76 0.06 3.71
C GLU A 19 15.10 -1.32 3.66
N SER A 20 13.87 -1.43 4.16
CA SER A 20 13.12 -2.69 4.18
C SER A 20 12.86 -3.26 2.78
N MET A 21 12.71 -2.38 1.79
CA MET A 21 12.46 -2.77 0.40
C MET A 21 13.75 -3.04 -0.40
N LYS A 22 14.94 -2.83 0.19
CA LYS A 22 16.21 -3.08 -0.48
C LYS A 22 16.38 -4.57 -0.77
N GLY A 23 16.71 -4.89 -2.01
CA GLY A 23 16.86 -6.29 -2.44
C GLY A 23 15.55 -7.03 -2.70
N VAL A 24 14.40 -6.41 -2.43
CA VAL A 24 13.10 -7.00 -2.73
C VAL A 24 12.85 -6.95 -4.25
N LYS A 25 12.64 -8.12 -4.85
CA LYS A 25 12.23 -8.25 -6.25
C LYS A 25 10.78 -7.78 -6.38
N ALA A 26 10.55 -6.81 -7.26
CA ALA A 26 9.20 -6.37 -7.56
C ALA A 26 8.40 -7.51 -8.22
N GLU A 27 7.20 -7.75 -7.70
CA GLU A 27 6.23 -8.64 -8.33
C GLU A 27 5.51 -7.94 -9.48
N GLU A 28 4.80 -8.73 -10.29
CA GLU A 28 3.96 -8.20 -11.36
C GLU A 28 2.90 -7.25 -10.80
N ILE A 29 2.79 -6.06 -11.42
CA ILE A 29 1.85 -5.04 -10.99
C ILE A 29 0.51 -5.27 -11.70
N THR A 30 -0.42 -5.89 -11.00
CA THR A 30 -1.79 -6.14 -11.48
C THR A 30 -2.79 -5.07 -11.03
N GLY A 31 -2.38 -4.11 -10.20
CA GLY A 31 -3.26 -3.09 -9.64
C GLY A 31 -2.52 -1.96 -8.93
N ALA A 32 -3.01 -1.59 -7.75
CA ALA A 32 -2.43 -0.53 -6.92
C ALA A 32 -0.93 -0.75 -6.66
N SER A 33 -0.12 0.28 -6.88
CA SER A 33 1.34 0.23 -6.73
C SER A 33 1.93 1.47 -6.08
N VAL A 34 3.14 1.31 -5.54
CA VAL A 34 3.92 2.35 -4.87
C VAL A 34 5.29 2.38 -5.52
N VAL A 35 5.76 3.58 -5.86
CA VAL A 35 7.12 3.79 -6.36
C VAL A 35 8.06 3.95 -5.17
N ILE A 36 9.04 3.06 -5.07
CA ILE A 36 10.05 3.04 -4.01
C ILE A 36 11.43 3.03 -4.70
N GLY A 37 12.19 4.11 -4.48
CA GLY A 37 13.41 4.36 -5.25
C GLY A 37 13.10 4.51 -6.74
N ARG A 38 13.66 3.61 -7.57
CA ARG A 38 13.49 3.60 -9.03
C ARG A 38 12.50 2.54 -9.53
N ARG A 39 11.84 1.79 -8.64
CA ARG A 39 10.97 0.66 -8.98
C ARG A 39 9.56 0.86 -8.44
N ALA A 40 8.58 0.33 -9.15
CA ALA A 40 7.21 0.25 -8.67
C ALA A 40 6.95 -1.15 -8.09
N TYR A 41 6.21 -1.19 -7.00
CA TYR A 41 5.86 -2.41 -6.27
C TYR A 41 4.36 -2.47 -6.04
N PRO A 42 3.71 -3.64 -6.15
CA PRO A 42 2.33 -3.81 -5.71
C PRO A 42 2.15 -3.35 -4.27
N ALA A 43 1.09 -2.59 -3.99
CA ALA A 43 0.83 -2.07 -2.65
C ALA A 43 0.72 -3.19 -1.60
N LYS A 44 0.12 -4.33 -1.98
CA LYS A 44 0.03 -5.51 -1.09
C LYS A 44 1.38 -6.16 -0.81
N GLN A 45 2.30 -6.17 -1.78
CA GLN A 45 3.68 -6.63 -1.56
C GLN A 45 4.39 -5.74 -0.54
N VAL A 46 4.31 -4.40 -0.72
CA VAL A 46 4.93 -3.44 0.19
C VAL A 46 4.39 -3.61 1.61
N GLY A 47 3.06 -3.69 1.76
CA GLY A 47 2.44 -3.89 3.07
C GLY A 47 2.92 -5.16 3.77
N GLN A 48 3.03 -6.26 3.03
CA GLN A 48 3.52 -7.54 3.56
C GLN A 48 4.99 -7.44 4.02
N VAL A 49 5.87 -6.83 3.22
CA VAL A 49 7.29 -6.70 3.59
C VAL A 49 7.44 -5.84 4.85
N LEU A 50 6.72 -4.72 4.93
CA LEU A 50 6.85 -3.77 6.03
C LEU A 50 6.24 -4.26 7.34
N THR A 51 5.08 -4.94 7.28
CA THR A 51 4.34 -5.36 8.47
C THR A 51 4.55 -6.82 8.84
N ARG A 52 5.06 -7.64 7.91
CA ARG A 52 5.13 -9.10 7.98
C ARG A 52 3.77 -9.80 8.13
N GLN A 53 2.67 -9.09 7.88
CA GLN A 53 1.31 -9.64 7.93
C GLN A 53 0.92 -10.35 6.62
N ASP A 54 -0.08 -11.21 6.68
CA ASP A 54 -0.64 -11.84 5.48
C ASP A 54 -1.37 -10.79 4.62
N ARG A 55 -1.23 -10.90 3.29
CA ARG A 55 -1.88 -9.98 2.35
C ARG A 55 -3.41 -10.01 2.44
N ARG A 56 -4.00 -11.03 3.06
CA ARG A 56 -5.43 -11.16 3.30
C ARG A 56 -5.92 -10.28 4.45
N ASP A 57 -5.05 -9.89 5.36
CA ASP A 57 -5.44 -9.16 6.57
C ASP A 57 -5.61 -7.65 6.35
N PHE A 58 -5.00 -7.10 5.30
CA PHE A 58 -5.08 -5.68 4.96
C PHE A 58 -5.41 -5.43 3.49
N SER A 59 -5.96 -4.25 3.22
CA SER A 59 -6.27 -3.75 1.89
C SER A 59 -5.07 -3.03 1.25
N ALA A 60 -5.04 -2.98 -0.08
CA ALA A 60 -4.06 -2.17 -0.81
C ALA A 60 -4.18 -0.68 -0.46
N ASP A 61 -5.40 -0.22 -0.17
CA ASP A 61 -5.72 1.16 0.12
C ASP A 61 -5.18 1.63 1.48
N GLU A 62 -5.17 0.76 2.50
CA GLU A 62 -4.46 1.02 3.77
C GLU A 62 -2.98 1.30 3.53
N VAL A 63 -2.33 0.48 2.70
CA VAL A 63 -0.91 0.65 2.36
C VAL A 63 -0.69 1.93 1.55
N LEU A 64 -1.51 2.20 0.53
CA LEU A 64 -1.39 3.42 -0.27
C LEU A 64 -1.53 4.68 0.58
N ARG A 65 -2.49 4.70 1.53
CA ARG A 65 -2.65 5.84 2.45
C ARG A 65 -1.42 6.05 3.32
N ALA A 66 -0.85 4.96 3.86
CA ALA A 66 0.39 5.04 4.64
C ALA A 66 1.55 5.56 3.79
N MET A 67 1.75 5.01 2.58
CA MET A 67 2.86 5.38 1.69
C MET A 67 2.72 6.82 1.15
N THR A 68 1.50 7.26 0.83
CA THR A 68 1.24 8.65 0.42
C THR A 68 1.59 9.63 1.53
N LYS A 69 1.21 9.34 2.78
CA LYS A 69 1.54 10.20 3.93
C LYS A 69 3.05 10.24 4.24
N LEU A 70 3.80 9.19 3.91
CA LEU A 70 5.27 9.18 3.95
C LEU A 70 5.91 9.90 2.75
N GLY A 71 5.12 10.38 1.78
CA GLY A 71 5.59 11.09 0.60
C GLY A 71 6.15 10.17 -0.49
N PHE A 72 5.64 8.95 -0.62
CA PHE A 72 5.89 8.09 -1.78
C PHE A 72 4.86 8.35 -2.88
N THR A 73 5.29 8.22 -4.14
CA THR A 73 4.39 8.27 -5.28
C THR A 73 3.60 6.97 -5.34
N CYS A 74 2.27 7.09 -5.26
CA CYS A 74 1.34 5.97 -5.30
C CYS A 74 0.53 6.02 -6.61
N ARG A 75 0.28 4.87 -7.21
CA ARG A 75 -0.62 4.72 -8.36
C ARG A 75 -1.75 3.79 -7.94
N SER A 76 -2.95 4.33 -7.81
CA SER A 76 -4.16 3.51 -7.75
C SER A 76 -4.57 3.14 -9.17
N GLN A 77 -5.02 1.90 -9.37
CA GLN A 77 -5.85 1.63 -10.55
C GLN A 77 -7.12 2.50 -10.40
N PRO A 78 -7.64 3.10 -11.48
CA PRO A 78 -8.95 3.73 -11.42
C PRO A 78 -9.93 2.65 -10.95
N ARG A 79 -10.36 2.77 -9.69
CA ARG A 79 -11.47 2.01 -9.17
C ARG A 79 -12.63 2.41 -10.06
N THR A 80 -13.05 1.54 -10.98
CA THR A 80 -14.38 1.65 -11.59
C THR A 80 -15.30 1.88 -10.41
N ALA A 81 -15.82 3.11 -10.30
CA ALA A 81 -16.69 3.48 -9.21
C ALA A 81 -17.84 2.47 -9.27
N ALA A 82 -17.98 1.63 -8.24
CA ALA A 82 -19.19 0.84 -8.09
C ALA A 82 -20.34 1.84 -8.13
N PRO A 83 -21.39 1.63 -8.95
CA PRO A 83 -22.50 2.55 -8.99
C PRO A 83 -23.02 2.70 -7.57
N ALA A 84 -23.26 3.95 -7.16
CA ALA A 84 -23.92 4.22 -5.90
C ALA A 84 -25.17 3.33 -5.86
N ARG A 85 -25.26 2.43 -4.88
CA ARG A 85 -26.53 1.74 -4.63
C ARG A 85 -27.52 2.85 -4.33
N GLY A 86 -28.38 3.13 -5.31
CA GLY A 86 -29.56 3.95 -5.13
C GLY A 86 -30.29 3.38 -3.94
N LEU A 87 -30.34 4.16 -2.86
CA LEU A 87 -31.44 4.07 -1.93
C LEU A 87 -32.61 4.70 -2.68
N ASP A 88 -33.40 3.86 -3.33
CA ASP A 88 -34.72 4.26 -3.79
C ASP A 88 -35.70 4.14 -2.60
N PRO A 89 -36.64 5.10 -2.46
CA PRO A 89 -37.42 5.38 -1.23
C PRO A 89 -38.46 4.33 -0.85
#